data_AF-A0A2E3WXU5-F1
#
_entry.id   AF-A0A2E3WXU5-F1
#
_cell.length_a   1.000
_cell.length_b   1.000
_cell.length_c   1.000
_cell.angle_alpha   90.00
_cell.angle_beta   90.00
_cell.angle_gamma   90.00
#
_symmetry.space_group_name_H-M   'P 1'
#
loop_
_entity.id
_entity.type
_entity.pdbx_description
1 polymer ?
#
loop_
_entity_poly.entity_id
_entity_poly.type
_entity_poly.pdbx_seq_one_letter_code
_entity_poly.pdbx_strand_id
1 'polypeptide(L)'
;MKSESFQRTLAVKEILFFLSLLISPFSIADQYCSYGGDCSGNKFQCVDRGDSVKVCMGLGQGSVNEFCGSYMHCKNDLSCKDRGDGANVCMTRGYGRSGDYCNSDYTCSRGFVCKKRGDGVGICISL
;
A
#
# COMPACT_ATOMS: atom_id res chain seq x y z
N MET A 1 -43.12 -17.28 -6.17
CA MET A 1 -42.09 -17.29 -7.24
C MET A 1 -41.03 -16.25 -6.90
N LYS A 2 -40.02 -16.62 -6.12
CA LYS A 2 -38.86 -15.77 -5.85
C LYS A 2 -37.73 -16.65 -5.29
N SER A 3 -36.52 -16.38 -5.75
CA SER A 3 -35.25 -16.83 -5.17
C SER A 3 -34.60 -18.10 -5.71
N GLU A 4 -34.26 -18.11 -7.01
CA GLU A 4 -33.18 -18.98 -7.53
C GLU A 4 -31.95 -18.19 -8.04
N SER A 5 -32.06 -16.88 -8.28
CA SER A 5 -30.94 -16.07 -8.79
C SER A 5 -29.90 -15.66 -7.74
N PHE A 6 -30.21 -15.71 -6.44
CA PHE A 6 -29.30 -15.17 -5.40
C PHE A 6 -28.19 -16.15 -4.99
N GLN A 7 -28.42 -17.46 -5.15
CA GLN A 7 -27.45 -18.50 -4.76
C GLN A 7 -26.29 -18.65 -5.77
N ARG A 8 -26.50 -18.30 -7.05
CA ARG A 8 -25.46 -18.42 -8.08
C ARG A 8 -24.40 -17.31 -7.99
N THR A 9 -24.75 -16.13 -7.50
CA THR A 9 -23.80 -15.00 -7.39
C THR A 9 -22.80 -15.17 -6.23
N LEU A 10 -23.21 -15.82 -5.14
CA LEU A 10 -22.32 -16.13 -4.02
C LEU A 10 -21.24 -17.15 -4.43
N ALA A 11 -21.64 -18.20 -5.15
CA ALA A 11 -20.72 -19.25 -5.59
C ALA A 11 -19.61 -18.71 -6.51
N VAL A 12 -19.93 -17.75 -7.40
CA VAL A 12 -18.94 -17.15 -8.30
C VAL A 12 -17.94 -16.24 -7.57
N LYS A 13 -18.36 -15.54 -6.51
CA LYS A 13 -17.45 -14.73 -5.67
C LYS A 13 -16.46 -15.58 -4.90
N GLU A 14 -16.93 -16.68 -4.31
CA GLU A 14 -16.07 -17.65 -3.61
C GLU A 14 -15.07 -18.28 -4.58
N ILE A 15 -15.53 -18.74 -5.75
CA ILE A 15 -14.66 -19.37 -6.76
C ILE A 15 -13.61 -18.39 -7.31
N LEU A 16 -13.97 -17.11 -7.54
CA LEU A 16 -12.99 -16.09 -7.94
C LEU A 16 -11.98 -15.77 -6.83
N PHE A 17 -12.40 -15.81 -5.56
CA PHE A 17 -11.49 -15.70 -4.42
C PHE A 17 -10.50 -16.88 -4.38
N PHE A 18 -10.98 -18.11 -4.53
CA PHE A 18 -10.12 -19.31 -4.58
C PHE A 18 -9.23 -19.38 -5.82
N LEU A 19 -9.69 -18.93 -6.99
CA LEU A 19 -8.83 -18.81 -8.18
C LEU A 19 -7.77 -17.72 -8.03
N SER A 20 -8.07 -16.62 -7.31
CA SER A 20 -7.07 -15.59 -7.02
C SER A 20 -5.95 -16.10 -6.10
N LEU A 21 -6.27 -17.04 -5.19
CA LEU A 21 -5.30 -17.73 -4.34
C LEU A 21 -4.42 -18.73 -5.11
N LEU A 22 -4.89 -19.25 -6.25
CA LEU A 22 -4.16 -20.24 -7.06
C LEU A 22 -3.25 -19.60 -8.12
N ILE A 23 -3.43 -18.32 -8.45
CA ILE A 23 -2.66 -17.61 -9.50
C ILE A 23 -1.58 -16.70 -8.88
N SER A 24 -1.60 -16.45 -7.57
CA SER A 24 -0.52 -15.76 -6.88
C SER A 24 0.50 -16.76 -6.31
N PRO A 25 1.77 -16.76 -6.72
CA PRO A 25 2.83 -17.49 -6.02
C PRO A 25 3.19 -16.86 -4.65
N PHE A 26 2.32 -16.02 -4.10
CA PHE A 26 2.51 -15.37 -2.82
C PHE A 26 1.70 -16.13 -1.78
N SER A 27 2.37 -16.99 -1.01
CA SER A 27 1.86 -17.48 0.27
C SER A 27 1.45 -16.28 1.12
N ILE A 28 0.15 -16.02 1.23
CA ILE A 28 -0.41 -14.91 2.02
C ILE A 28 -0.16 -15.13 3.54
N ALA A 29 0.29 -16.32 3.94
CA ALA A 29 0.63 -16.64 5.32
C ALA A 29 1.99 -16.09 5.80
N ASP A 30 2.90 -15.71 4.89
CA ASP A 30 4.25 -15.20 5.24
C ASP A 30 4.36 -13.67 5.23
N GLN A 31 3.27 -12.96 4.89
CA GLN A 31 3.30 -11.51 4.72
C GLN A 31 2.88 -10.73 5.95
N TYR A 32 2.13 -11.32 6.88
CA TYR A 32 1.65 -10.63 8.08
C TYR A 32 2.48 -11.03 9.29
N CYS A 33 3.00 -10.05 10.01
CA CYS A 33 3.82 -10.26 11.18
C CYS A 33 3.13 -9.72 12.44
N SER A 34 3.19 -10.49 13.53
CA SER A 34 2.71 -10.06 14.85
C SER A 34 3.85 -9.40 15.63
N TYR A 35 3.56 -8.72 16.76
CA TYR A 35 4.61 -8.20 17.66
C TYR A 35 5.59 -9.33 18.01
N GLY A 36 6.80 -9.28 17.46
CA GLY A 36 7.84 -10.32 17.65
C GLY A 36 7.80 -11.49 16.66
N GLY A 37 7.06 -11.40 15.55
CA GLY A 37 7.08 -12.42 14.49
C GLY A 37 8.25 -12.21 13.52
N ASP A 38 9.13 -13.21 13.46
CA ASP A 38 10.32 -13.22 12.63
C ASP A 38 9.93 -13.30 11.15
N CYS A 39 10.03 -12.17 10.45
CA CYS A 39 10.07 -12.22 9.00
C CYS A 39 11.24 -13.12 8.59
N SER A 40 10.97 -14.20 7.86
CA SER A 40 11.99 -15.18 7.53
C SER A 40 13.10 -14.55 6.67
N GLY A 41 14.26 -14.32 7.29
CA GLY A 41 15.48 -13.83 6.66
C GLY A 41 15.85 -12.38 7.05
N ASN A 42 17.17 -12.14 7.17
CA ASN A 42 17.77 -10.85 7.61
C ASN A 42 17.46 -9.63 6.70
N LYS A 43 16.69 -9.82 5.63
CA LYS A 43 16.32 -8.79 4.67
C LYS A 43 14.90 -8.29 4.84
N PHE A 44 14.13 -8.83 5.80
CA PHE A 44 12.74 -8.43 6.00
C PHE A 44 12.55 -7.84 7.39
N GLN A 45 11.79 -6.75 7.47
CA GLN A 45 11.39 -6.12 8.73
C GLN A 45 9.88 -6.17 8.87
N CYS A 46 9.39 -6.49 10.06
CA CYS A 46 7.98 -6.37 10.39
C CYS A 46 7.64 -4.90 10.61
N VAL A 47 6.70 -4.36 9.84
CA VAL A 47 6.35 -2.94 9.97
C VAL A 47 4.87 -2.69 9.81
N ASP A 48 4.39 -1.68 10.52
CA ASP A 48 3.07 -1.12 10.34
C ASP A 48 2.96 -0.38 9.01
N ARG A 49 1.98 -0.76 8.21
CA ARG A 49 1.65 -0.16 6.92
C ARG A 49 0.95 1.20 7.08
N GLY A 50 0.51 1.54 8.29
CA GLY A 50 -0.20 2.77 8.65
C GLY A 50 -1.72 2.65 8.67
N ASP A 51 -2.26 1.46 8.42
CA ASP A 51 -3.69 1.12 8.54
C ASP A 51 -3.94 0.05 9.61
N SER A 52 -3.05 -0.04 10.61
CA SER A 52 -3.05 -1.06 11.68
C SER A 52 -2.75 -2.48 11.18
N VAL A 53 -2.33 -2.64 9.92
CA VAL A 53 -1.87 -3.91 9.34
C VAL A 53 -0.35 -3.93 9.35
N LYS A 54 0.23 -4.98 9.93
CA LYS A 54 1.68 -5.18 9.96
C LYS A 54 2.11 -6.20 8.92
N VAL A 55 3.11 -5.85 8.13
CA VAL A 55 3.63 -6.68 7.05
C VAL A 55 5.14 -6.83 7.08
N CYS A 56 5.62 -7.98 6.61
CA CYS A 56 7.04 -8.22 6.38
C CYS A 56 7.50 -7.52 5.09
N MET A 57 8.32 -6.48 5.23
CA MET A 57 8.83 -5.71 4.10
C MET A 57 10.31 -5.93 3.87
N GLY A 58 10.68 -6.17 2.62
CA GLY A 58 12.08 -6.30 2.20
C GLY A 58 12.83 -4.97 2.29
N LEU A 59 14.04 -4.99 2.82
CA LEU A 59 14.96 -3.85 2.84
C LEU A 59 15.46 -3.57 1.41
N GLY A 60 15.32 -2.32 0.96
CA GLY A 60 15.85 -1.80 -0.30
C GLY A 60 15.11 -2.28 -1.55
N GLN A 61 13.93 -2.91 -1.42
CA GLN A 61 13.22 -3.54 -2.53
C GLN A 61 12.00 -2.74 -3.02
N GLY A 62 11.46 -1.86 -2.16
CA GLY A 62 10.24 -1.11 -2.38
C GLY A 62 10.31 -0.18 -3.59
N SER A 63 9.38 -0.34 -4.52
CA SER A 63 9.18 0.53 -5.70
C SER A 63 8.21 1.67 -5.40
N VAL A 64 8.07 2.62 -6.33
CA VAL A 64 7.11 3.74 -6.17
C VAL A 64 5.70 3.20 -5.92
N ASN A 65 5.01 3.80 -4.95
CA ASN A 65 3.67 3.46 -4.45
C ASN A 65 3.54 2.12 -3.70
N GLU A 66 4.64 1.38 -3.50
CA GLU A 66 4.62 0.23 -2.61
C GLU A 66 4.66 0.67 -1.16
N PHE A 67 4.01 -0.09 -0.28
CA PHE A 67 4.01 0.21 1.15
C PHE A 67 5.41 0.17 1.72
N CYS A 68 5.62 1.03 2.71
CA CYS A 68 6.88 1.13 3.41
C CYS A 68 6.64 1.45 4.86
N GLY A 69 7.68 1.25 5.63
CA GLY A 69 7.69 1.45 7.08
C GLY A 69 8.79 2.39 7.53
N SER A 70 9.88 2.41 6.75
CA SER A 70 10.97 3.35 6.85
C SER A 70 11.57 3.52 5.46
N TYR A 71 12.44 4.52 5.29
CA TYR A 71 13.16 4.74 4.03
C TYR A 71 14.02 3.54 3.60
N MET A 72 14.44 2.68 4.54
CA MET A 72 15.26 1.51 4.25
C MET A 72 14.51 0.43 3.49
N HIS A 73 13.17 0.46 3.45
CA HIS A 73 12.40 -0.49 2.65
C HIS A 73 12.35 -0.10 1.18
N CYS A 74 12.61 1.16 0.85
CA CYS A 74 12.52 1.67 -0.51
C CYS A 74 13.86 1.53 -1.26
N LYS A 75 13.79 1.42 -2.59
CA LYS A 75 14.98 1.51 -3.46
C LYS A 75 15.74 2.83 -3.23
N ASN A 76 17.03 2.85 -3.56
CA ASN A 76 18.00 3.90 -3.19
C ASN A 76 17.62 5.36 -3.53
N ASP A 77 16.70 5.58 -4.47
CA ASP A 77 16.26 6.92 -4.91
C ASP A 77 14.85 7.31 -4.42
N LEU A 78 14.27 6.49 -3.56
CA LEU A 78 12.94 6.68 -3.01
C LEU A 78 13.02 7.08 -1.54
N SER A 79 11.88 7.50 -1.00
CA SER A 79 11.68 7.83 0.40
C SER A 79 10.33 7.33 0.85
N CYS A 80 10.28 6.81 2.08
CA CYS A 80 9.04 6.38 2.68
C CYS A 80 8.27 7.61 3.19
N LYS A 81 7.06 7.83 2.67
CA LYS A 81 6.25 9.02 2.97
C LYS A 81 4.78 8.64 3.13
N ASP A 82 4.06 9.45 3.91
CA ASP A 82 2.61 9.32 4.08
C ASP A 82 1.87 9.70 2.79
N ARG A 83 0.99 8.81 2.36
CA ARG A 83 0.11 8.94 1.20
C ARG A 83 -1.10 9.85 1.46
N GLY A 84 -1.24 10.31 2.69
CA GLY A 84 -2.24 11.23 3.18
C GLY A 84 -3.34 10.55 4.00
N ASP A 85 -3.54 9.25 3.85
CA ASP A 85 -4.53 8.49 4.62
C ASP A 85 -3.94 7.83 5.87
N GLY A 86 -2.71 8.20 6.26
CA GLY A 86 -1.97 7.59 7.36
C GLY A 86 -1.12 6.39 6.94
N ALA A 87 -1.33 5.88 5.72
CA ALA A 87 -0.54 4.80 5.16
C ALA A 87 0.75 5.33 4.51
N ASN A 88 1.87 4.66 4.78
CA ASN A 88 3.18 5.06 4.25
C ASN A 88 3.53 4.25 3.00
N VAL A 89 3.99 4.94 1.95
CA VAL A 89 4.44 4.34 0.69
C VAL A 89 5.77 4.93 0.22
N CYS A 90 6.53 4.15 -0.56
CA CYS A 90 7.74 4.61 -1.20
C CYS A 90 7.38 5.61 -2.32
N MET A 91 7.94 6.80 -2.24
CA MET A 91 7.75 7.87 -3.22
C MET A 91 9.10 8.39 -3.69
N THR A 92 9.11 9.04 -4.85
CA THR A 92 10.29 9.73 -5.36
C THR A 92 10.78 10.76 -4.33
N ARG A 93 12.10 10.87 -4.19
CA ARG A 93 12.70 11.93 -3.38
C ARG A 93 12.31 13.32 -3.89
N GLY A 94 12.18 14.27 -2.96
CA GLY A 94 11.76 15.63 -3.27
C GLY A 94 10.25 15.84 -3.18
N TYR A 95 9.77 16.88 -3.84
CA TYR A 95 8.36 17.30 -3.81
C TYR A 95 7.56 16.63 -4.93
N GLY A 96 6.32 16.25 -4.64
CA GLY A 96 5.40 15.61 -5.59
C GLY A 96 4.96 16.55 -6.71
N ARG A 97 4.58 15.98 -7.86
CA ARG A 97 3.97 16.64 -9.02
C ARG A 97 2.52 16.20 -9.16
N SER A 98 1.83 16.70 -10.18
CA SER A 98 0.44 16.30 -10.48
C SER A 98 0.27 14.77 -10.45
N GLY A 99 -0.65 14.29 -9.62
CA GLY A 99 -0.96 12.87 -9.47
C GLY A 99 -0.09 12.12 -8.44
N ASP A 100 1.01 12.71 -7.96
CA ASP A 100 1.79 12.12 -6.87
C ASP A 100 1.02 12.21 -5.55
N TYR A 101 1.28 11.26 -4.67
CA TYR A 101 0.67 11.24 -3.34
C TYR A 101 1.23 12.34 -2.43
N CYS A 102 0.40 12.77 -1.49
CA CYS A 102 0.76 13.82 -0.54
C CYS A 102 -0.04 13.70 0.77
N ASN A 103 0.54 14.19 1.86
CA ASN A 103 -0.18 14.37 3.13
C ASN A 103 -0.47 15.83 3.45
N SER A 104 0.25 16.77 2.82
CA SER A 104 0.11 18.21 3.02
C SER A 104 0.58 18.97 1.77
N ASP A 105 0.23 20.25 1.65
CA ASP A 105 0.66 21.10 0.53
C ASP A 105 2.18 21.21 0.42
N TYR A 106 2.88 21.15 1.55
CA TYR A 106 4.34 21.13 1.59
C TYR A 106 4.97 19.86 1.02
N THR A 107 4.21 18.79 0.80
CA THR A 107 4.71 17.61 0.08
C THR A 107 4.75 17.84 -1.43
N CYS A 108 3.97 18.80 -1.94
CA CYS A 108 3.84 19.09 -3.36
C CYS A 108 4.84 20.16 -3.82
N SER A 109 5.22 20.10 -5.10
CA SER A 109 6.10 21.08 -5.71
C SER A 109 5.39 22.43 -5.82
N ARG A 110 6.15 23.52 -6.02
CA ARG A 110 5.55 24.84 -6.31
C ARG A 110 4.58 24.75 -7.50
N GLY A 111 3.41 25.37 -7.35
CA GLY A 111 2.33 25.33 -8.34
C GLY A 111 1.35 24.16 -8.16
N PHE A 112 1.50 23.37 -7.10
CA PHE A 112 0.60 22.26 -6.77
C PHE A 112 0.11 22.38 -5.32
N VAL A 113 -1.09 21.85 -5.06
CA VAL A 113 -1.68 21.70 -3.72
C VAL A 113 -2.08 20.26 -3.47
N CYS A 114 -2.05 19.86 -2.20
CA CYS A 114 -2.45 18.53 -1.80
C CYS A 114 -3.95 18.47 -1.58
N LYS A 115 -4.65 17.71 -2.44
CA LYS A 115 -6.10 17.55 -2.33
C LYS A 115 -6.46 16.11 -1.97
N LYS A 116 -7.38 16.00 -1.01
CA LYS A 116 -7.98 14.72 -0.63
C LYS A 116 -8.97 14.25 -1.69
N ARG A 117 -8.86 12.98 -2.04
CA ARG A 117 -9.87 12.24 -2.80
C ARG A 117 -10.96 11.73 -1.86
N GLY A 118 -12.02 11.14 -2.43
CA GLY A 118 -13.14 10.57 -1.67
C GLY A 118 -12.77 9.39 -0.76
N ASP A 119 -11.60 8.78 -0.96
CA ASP A 119 -11.05 7.69 -0.15
C ASP A 119 -10.03 8.18 0.92
N GLY A 120 -9.89 9.49 1.15
CA GLY A 120 -8.99 10.06 2.17
C GLY A 120 -7.52 10.19 1.74
N VAL A 121 -7.18 9.60 0.60
CA VAL A 121 -5.86 9.68 -0.03
C VAL A 121 -5.60 11.09 -0.55
N GLY A 122 -4.41 11.63 -0.29
CA GLY A 122 -4.01 12.93 -0.82
C GLY A 122 -3.26 12.78 -2.14
N ILE A 123 -3.60 13.61 -3.11
CA ILE A 123 -2.86 13.74 -4.37
C ILE A 123 -2.50 15.21 -4.62
N CYS A 124 -1.31 15.45 -5.15
CA CYS A 124 -0.91 16.77 -5.63
C CYS A 124 -1.68 17.09 -6.90
N ILE A 125 -2.32 18.25 -6.95
CA ILE A 125 -3.04 18.78 -8.11
C ILE A 125 -2.51 20.16 -8.45
N SER A 126 -2.52 20.54 -9.73
CA SER A 126 -2.12 21.89 -10.14
C SER A 126 -3.08 22.93 -9.57
N LEU A 127 -2.52 24.06 -9.15
CA LEU A 127 -3.27 25.29 -8.83
C LEU A 127 -3.93 25.89 -10.07
#